data_AF-A0A7C7CS28-F1
#
_entry.id   AF-A0A7C7CS28-F1
#
_cell.length_a   1.000
_cell.length_b   1.000
_cell.length_c   1.000
_cell.angle_alpha   90.00
_cell.angle_beta   90.00
_cell.angle_gamma   90.00
#
_symmetry.space_group_name_H-M   'P 1'
#
loop_
_entity.id
_entity.type
_entity.pdbx_description
1 polymer ?
#
loop_
_entity_poly.entity_id
_entity_poly.type
_entity_poly.pdbx_seq_one_letter_code
_entity_poly.pdbx_strand_id
1 'polypeptide(L)'
;MKLYLIHVGFYDSGLMDGLYEQHGNFFVVAKNVKEAKSRAKMNQVFQNKNMHIDGIQELNLVDGYRVNLVKETGTKETVNYSYDEVKKLK
;
A
#
# COMPACT_ATOMS: atom_id res chain seq x y z
N MET A 1 -12.80 9.99 5.94
CA MET A 1 -11.66 9.49 5.14
C MET A 1 -11.92 8.03 4.83
N LYS A 2 -11.37 7.51 3.73
CA LYS A 2 -11.51 6.13 3.31
C LYS A 2 -10.10 5.51 3.15
N LEU A 3 -10.00 4.21 3.36
CA LEU A 3 -8.78 3.44 3.16
C LEU A 3 -8.78 2.91 1.73
N TYR A 4 -7.66 3.04 1.02
CA TYR A 4 -7.48 2.50 -0.32
C TYR A 4 -6.26 1.61 -0.37
N LEU A 5 -6.39 0.43 -0.97
CA LEU A 5 -5.28 -0.40 -1.40
C LEU A 5 -4.91 0.03 -2.83
N ILE A 6 -3.65 0.38 -3.02
CA ILE A 6 -3.08 0.75 -4.32
C ILE A 6 -2.23 -0.43 -4.78
N HIS A 7 -2.63 -1.05 -5.89
CA HIS A 7 -1.85 -2.07 -6.57
C HIS A 7 -1.00 -1.42 -7.66
N VAL A 8 0.30 -1.73 -7.68
CA VAL A 8 1.27 -1.08 -8.57
C VAL A 8 2.20 -2.08 -9.23
N GLY A 9 2.55 -1.79 -10.48
CA GLY A 9 3.59 -2.45 -11.26
C GLY A 9 4.81 -1.54 -11.41
N PHE A 10 6.00 -2.12 -11.47
CA PHE A 10 7.25 -1.43 -11.75
C PHE A 10 8.37 -2.36 -12.21
N TYR A 11 9.36 -1.78 -12.89
CA TYR A 11 10.60 -2.45 -13.25
C TYR A 11 11.74 -1.90 -12.40
N ASP A 12 12.64 -2.78 -11.96
CA ASP A 12 13.77 -2.40 -11.12
C ASP A 12 15.06 -2.87 -11.78
N SER A 13 15.85 -1.93 -12.29
CA SER A 13 17.13 -2.23 -12.94
C SER A 13 18.16 -2.82 -11.96
N GLY A 14 17.99 -2.61 -10.66
CA GLY A 14 18.83 -3.26 -9.64
C GLY A 14 18.54 -4.76 -9.48
N LEU A 15 17.45 -5.26 -10.08
CA LEU A 15 17.02 -6.65 -10.03
C LEU A 15 17.02 -7.24 -11.44
N MET A 16 18.12 -7.95 -11.77
CA MET A 16 18.29 -8.62 -13.06
C MET A 16 18.03 -7.69 -14.26
N ASP A 17 18.56 -6.45 -14.20
CA ASP A 17 18.40 -5.41 -15.22
C ASP A 17 16.95 -5.08 -15.60
N GLY A 18 15.99 -5.32 -14.69
CA GLY A 18 14.58 -5.04 -14.94
C GLY A 18 13.92 -6.02 -15.91
N LEU A 19 14.42 -7.25 -16.01
CA LEU A 19 13.89 -8.27 -16.93
C LEU A 19 12.40 -8.58 -16.70
N TYR A 20 11.95 -8.55 -15.44
CA TYR A 20 10.57 -8.86 -15.07
C TYR A 20 9.90 -7.68 -14.37
N GLU A 21 8.62 -7.51 -14.68
CA GLU A 21 7.75 -6.58 -13.97
C GLU A 21 7.46 -7.10 -12.57
N GLN A 22 7.68 -6.24 -11.58
CA GLN A 22 7.36 -6.50 -10.19
C GLN A 22 6.08 -5.80 -9.81
N HIS A 23 5.35 -6.43 -8.90
CA HIS A 23 4.11 -5.88 -8.38
C HIS A 23 4.20 -5.65 -6.88
N GLY A 24 3.52 -4.62 -6.41
CA GLY A 24 3.46 -4.24 -5.01
C GLY A 24 2.08 -3.74 -4.62
N ASN A 25 1.87 -3.64 -3.32
CA ASN A 25 0.66 -3.07 -2.75
C ASN A 25 1.02 -2.12 -1.61
N PHE A 26 0.32 -0.99 -1.52
CA PHE A 26 0.41 -0.12 -0.35
C PHE A 26 -0.91 0.59 -0.07
N PHE A 27 -1.06 1.10 1.14
CA PHE A 27 -2.28 1.77 1.56
C PHE A 27 -2.17 3.30 1.45
N VAL A 28 -3.28 3.92 1.08
CA VAL A 28 -3.46 5.37 1.08
C VAL A 28 -4.77 5.73 1.77
N VAL A 29 -4.74 6.78 2.59
CA VAL A 29 -5.94 7.37 3.18
C VAL A 29 -6.32 8.64 2.40
N ALA A 30 -7.55 8.69 1.89
CA ALA A 30 -8.03 9.81 1.07
C ALA A 30 -9.55 10.04 1.23
N LYS A 31 -10.08 11.17 0.77
CA LYS A 31 -11.53 11.44 0.78
C LYS A 31 -12.26 10.69 -0.33
N ASN A 32 -11.63 10.50 -1.48
CA ASN A 32 -12.17 9.82 -2.66
C ASN A 32 -11.04 9.18 -3.50
N VAL A 33 -11.42 8.36 -4.48
CA VAL A 33 -10.47 7.63 -5.35
C VAL A 33 -9.54 8.56 -6.15
N LYS A 34 -10.01 9.75 -6.56
CA LYS A 34 -9.17 10.72 -7.29
C LYS A 34 -8.04 11.24 -6.40
N GLU A 35 -8.35 11.60 -5.17
CA GLU A 35 -7.36 12.01 -4.18
C GLU A 35 -6.44 10.84 -3.81
N ALA A 36 -6.96 9.60 -3.71
CA ALA A 36 -6.14 8.42 -3.45
C ALA A 36 -5.09 8.21 -4.54
N LYS A 37 -5.49 8.30 -5.83
CA LYS A 37 -4.58 8.23 -6.97
C LYS A 37 -3.51 9.33 -6.92
N SER A 38 -3.90 10.57 -6.64
CA SER A 38 -2.94 11.68 -6.54
C SER A 38 -1.94 11.47 -5.39
N ARG A 39 -2.42 11.03 -4.22
CA ARG A 39 -1.56 10.72 -3.07
C ARG A 39 -0.60 9.57 -3.35
N ALA A 40 -1.07 8.50 -4.01
CA ALA A 40 -0.22 7.39 -4.43
C ALA A 40 0.95 7.88 -5.30
N LYS A 41 0.69 8.75 -6.29
CA LYS A 41 1.72 9.34 -7.16
C LYS A 41 2.69 10.30 -6.46
N MET A 42 2.32 10.83 -5.30
CA MET A 42 3.21 11.67 -4.48
C MET A 42 4.12 10.87 -3.54
N ASN A 43 3.93 9.55 -3.44
CA ASN A 43 4.81 8.71 -2.64
C ASN A 43 6.23 8.67 -3.25
N GLN A 44 7.26 8.87 -2.45
CA GLN A 44 8.64 8.93 -2.94
C GLN A 44 9.11 7.60 -3.54
N VAL A 45 8.72 6.47 -2.96
CA VAL A 45 9.05 5.13 -3.50
C VAL A 45 8.35 4.92 -4.84
N PHE A 46 7.09 5.38 -4.97
CA PHE A 46 6.35 5.34 -6.22
C PHE A 46 7.08 6.08 -7.34
N GLN A 47 7.55 7.30 -7.06
CA GLN A 47 8.27 8.13 -8.02
C GLN A 47 9.65 7.54 -8.35
N ASN A 48 10.42 7.15 -7.33
CA ASN A 48 11.78 6.64 -7.52
C ASN A 48 11.83 5.36 -8.34
N LYS A 49 10.82 4.50 -8.22
CA LYS A 49 10.72 3.25 -8.98
C LYS A 49 9.92 3.38 -10.28
N ASN A 50 9.53 4.59 -10.69
CA ASN A 50 8.70 4.84 -11.86
C ASN A 50 7.45 3.93 -11.91
N MET A 51 6.79 3.76 -10.77
CA MET A 51 5.65 2.85 -10.66
C MET A 51 4.46 3.34 -11.50
N HIS A 52 3.63 2.40 -11.94
CA HIS A 52 2.29 2.69 -12.44
C HIS A 52 1.23 2.02 -11.56
N ILE A 53 -0.02 2.44 -11.69
CA ILE A 53 -1.13 1.92 -10.90
C ILE A 53 -1.95 1.00 -11.78
N ASP A 54 -2.00 -0.27 -11.42
CA ASP A 54 -2.82 -1.29 -12.09
C ASP A 54 -4.22 -1.38 -11.50
N GLY A 55 -4.35 -1.08 -10.20
CA GLY A 55 -5.62 -1.18 -9.50
C GLY A 55 -5.71 -0.29 -8.27
N ILE A 56 -6.92 0.15 -7.96
CA ILE A 56 -7.26 0.83 -6.71
C ILE A 56 -8.52 0.18 -6.14
N GLN A 57 -8.45 -0.27 -4.90
CA GLN A 57 -9.60 -0.79 -4.16
C GLN A 57 -9.89 0.10 -2.96
N GLU A 58 -11.15 0.50 -2.79
CA GLU A 58 -11.63 1.16 -1.56
C GLU A 58 -11.98 0.09 -0.52
N LEU A 59 -11.29 0.06 0.62
CA LEU A 59 -11.52 -0.91 1.69
C LEU A 59 -12.50 -0.36 2.72
N ASN A 60 -13.76 -0.77 2.60
CA ASN A 60 -14.84 -0.41 3.51
C ASN A 60 -15.21 -1.54 4.49
N LEU A 61 -15.05 -2.79 4.05
CA LEU A 61 -15.45 -3.99 4.77
C LEU A 61 -14.42 -5.11 4.51
N VAL A 62 -14.04 -5.84 5.56
CA VAL A 62 -13.19 -7.05 5.47
C VAL A 62 -13.80 -8.11 6.38
N ASP A 63 -14.12 -9.28 5.86
CA ASP A 63 -14.72 -10.40 6.61
C ASP A 63 -15.95 -10.02 7.46
N GLY A 64 -16.78 -9.10 6.95
CA GLY A 64 -17.97 -8.61 7.66
C GLY A 64 -17.69 -7.49 8.67
N TYR A 65 -16.44 -7.11 8.88
CA TYR A 65 -16.03 -6.01 9.76
C TYR A 65 -15.86 -4.70 8.99
N ARG A 66 -16.45 -3.63 9.52
CA ARG A 66 -16.32 -2.28 8.95
C ARG A 66 -14.96 -1.69 9.27
N VAL A 67 -14.30 -1.12 8.26
CA VAL A 67 -13.07 -0.34 8.44
C VAL A 67 -13.43 1.08 8.85
N ASN A 68 -13.00 1.48 10.05
CA ASN A 68 -13.13 2.84 10.56
C ASN A 68 -11.75 3.45 10.79
N LEU A 69 -11.48 4.60 10.17
CA LEU A 69 -10.21 5.30 10.32
C LEU A 69 -10.30 6.36 11.40
N VAL A 70 -9.46 6.23 12.43
CA VAL A 70 -9.28 7.23 13.49
C VAL A 70 -7.94 7.91 13.27
N LYS A 71 -7.94 9.24 13.24
CA LYS A 71 -6.69 10.01 13.12
C LYS A 71 -6.00 10.00 14.49
N GLU A 72 -4.89 9.30 14.59
CA GLU A 72 -4.03 9.32 15.77
C GLU A 72 -3.07 10.52 15.71
N THR A 73 -2.80 11.13 16.86
CA THR A 73 -1.84 12.26 16.98
C THR A 73 -0.51 11.84 17.60
N GLY A 74 -0.44 10.63 18.16
CA GLY A 74 0.79 10.04 18.69
C GLY A 74 1.66 9.38 17.63
N THR A 75 2.87 8.97 18.04
CA THR A 75 3.88 8.30 17.20
C THR A 75 3.75 6.78 17.19
N LYS A 76 2.55 6.22 17.44
CA LYS A 76 2.38 4.76 17.41
C LYS A 76 2.72 4.25 16.01
N GLU A 77 3.80 3.49 15.94
CA GLU A 77 4.29 2.90 14.70
C GLU A 77 3.46 1.67 14.32
N THR A 78 3.62 1.24 13.06
CA THR A 78 3.01 0.00 12.58
C THR A 78 3.67 -1.18 13.28
N VAL A 79 2.87 -2.12 13.78
CA VAL A 79 3.39 -3.39 14.28
C VAL A 79 3.62 -4.32 13.10
N ASN A 80 4.86 -4.71 12.87
CA ASN A 80 5.23 -5.66 11.82
C ASN A 80 5.64 -6.97 12.46
N TYR A 81 5.15 -8.08 11.92
CA TYR A 81 5.55 -9.42 12.32
C TYR A 81 6.51 -9.98 11.27
N SER A 82 7.71 -10.34 11.68
CA SER A 82 8.70 -10.98 10.81
C SER A 82 8.27 -12.39 10.40
N TYR A 83 8.92 -12.92 9.35
CA TYR A 83 8.71 -14.28 8.88
C TYR A 83 8.83 -15.32 10.02
N ASP A 84 9.85 -15.19 10.86
CA ASP A 84 10.10 -16.13 11.96
C ASP A 84 9.09 -16.00 13.10
N GLU A 85 8.56 -14.80 13.35
CA GLU A 85 7.49 -14.59 14.33
C GLU A 85 6.19 -15.22 13.86
N VAL A 86 5.81 -14.98 12.59
CA VAL A 86 4.59 -15.54 12.00
C VAL A 86 4.64 -17.07 12.01
N LYS A 87 5.78 -17.69 11.70
CA LYS A 87 5.94 -19.16 11.73
C LYS A 87 5.73 -19.78 13.11
N LYS A 88 5.90 -19.00 14.19
CA LYS A 88 5.71 -19.45 15.57
C LYS A 88 4.26 -19.30 16.05
N LEU A 89 3.42 -18.55 15.33
CA LEU A 89 1.98 -18.47 15.61
C LEU A 89 1.34 -19.81 15.24
N LYS A 90 0.67 -20.44 16.21
CA LYS A 90 -0.03 -21.72 16.04
C LYS A 90 -1.46 -21.52 15.60
#